data_AF-A0A800MUH2-F1
#
_entry.id   AF-A0A800MUH2-F1
#
_cell.length_a   1.000
_cell.length_b   1.000
_cell.length_c   1.000
_cell.angle_alpha   90.00
_cell.angle_beta   90.00
_cell.angle_gamma   90.00
#
_symmetry.space_group_name_H-M   'P 1'
#
loop_
_entity.id
_entity.type
_entity.pdbx_description
1 polymer ?
#
loop_
_entity_poly.entity_id
_entity_poly.type
_entity_poly.pdbx_seq_one_letter_code
_entity_poly.pdbx_strand_id
1 'polypeptide(L)'
;MQIKLFLNDEEKTFTVPFIKGRMLREALKMNKSLGEKAELDDETLDDLVHFVCGVFNNQFTPDDVFDGLPIDGIFIKLQGVLTDVINKALSGLQGESNGESNPKNV
;
A
#
# COMPACT_ATOMS: atom_id res chain seq x y z
N MET A 1 3.67 8.54 -0.32
CA MET A 1 4.13 7.20 0.08
C MET A 1 5.36 6.88 -0.75
N GLN A 2 6.29 6.10 -0.20
CA GLN A 2 7.51 5.72 -0.89
C GLN A 2 7.89 4.27 -0.59
N ILE A 3 8.59 3.64 -1.51
CA ILE A 3 9.22 2.33 -1.35
C ILE A 3 10.64 2.39 -1.92
N LYS A 4 11.55 1.61 -1.34
CA LYS A 4 12.93 1.52 -1.80
C LYS A 4 13.23 0.10 -2.25
N LEU A 5 13.79 -0.05 -3.44
CA LEU A 5 14.20 -1.31 -4.04
C LEU A 5 15.69 -1.23 -4.40
N PHE A 6 16.43 -2.32 -4.22
CA PHE A 6 17.82 -2.44 -4.64
C PHE A 6 17.88 -3.11 -6.02
N LEU A 7 18.09 -2.32 -7.08
CA LEU A 7 18.01 -2.77 -8.47
C LEU A 7 19.25 -2.35 -9.23
N ASN A 8 19.87 -3.27 -9.97
CA ASN A 8 21.12 -3.05 -10.71
C ASN A 8 22.24 -2.51 -9.82
N ASP A 9 22.44 -3.14 -8.65
CA ASP A 9 23.45 -2.75 -7.64
C ASP A 9 23.28 -1.33 -7.05
N GLU A 10 22.10 -0.72 -7.22
CA GLU A 10 21.79 0.62 -6.71
C GLU A 10 20.45 0.68 -5.96
N GLU A 11 20.40 1.48 -4.90
CA GLU A 11 19.15 1.76 -4.18
C GLU A 11 18.31 2.79 -4.94
N LYS A 12 17.12 2.39 -5.40
CA LYS A 12 16.16 3.24 -6.09
C LYS A 12 14.96 3.51 -5.19
N THR A 13 14.58 4.78 -5.08
CA THR A 13 13.40 5.20 -4.32
C THR A 13 12.27 5.54 -5.28
N PHE A 14 11.14 4.84 -5.13
CA PHE A 14 9.92 5.08 -5.88
C PHE A 14 8.90 5.79 -5.02
N THR A 15 8.20 6.77 -5.58
CA THR A 15 7.23 7.57 -4.83
C THR A 15 5.89 7.62 -5.55
N VAL A 16 4.82 7.76 -4.76
CA VAL A 16 3.48 8.04 -5.28
C VAL A 16 2.84 9.18 -4.46
N PRO A 17 2.55 10.33 -5.08
CA PRO A 17 1.93 11.47 -4.40
C PRO A 17 0.42 11.26 -4.18
N PHE A 18 -0.24 10.59 -5.12
CA PHE A 18 -1.69 10.38 -5.12
C PHE A 18 -2.02 8.89 -5.24
N ILE A 19 -2.65 8.34 -4.20
CA ILE A 19 -3.10 6.94 -4.18
C ILE A 19 -4.52 6.90 -4.75
N LYS A 20 -4.72 6.13 -5.83
CA LYS A 20 -6.03 6.00 -6.48
C LYS A 20 -7.03 5.33 -5.54
N GLY A 21 -8.27 5.81 -5.48
CA GLY A 21 -9.32 5.23 -4.63
C GLY A 21 -9.60 3.75 -4.86
N ARG A 22 -9.39 3.23 -6.09
CA ARG A 22 -9.45 1.79 -6.36
C ARG A 22 -8.47 0.96 -5.53
N MET A 23 -7.33 1.52 -5.13
CA MET A 23 -6.35 0.82 -4.28
C MET A 23 -6.91 0.56 -2.89
N LEU A 24 -7.83 1.40 -2.37
CA LEU A 24 -8.51 1.11 -1.11
C LEU A 24 -9.40 -0.14 -1.24
N ARG A 25 -10.14 -0.27 -2.33
CA ARG A 25 -10.98 -1.45 -2.58
C ARG A 25 -10.14 -2.73 -2.61
N GLU A 26 -9.03 -2.71 -3.36
CA GLU A 26 -8.13 -3.86 -3.43
C GLU A 26 -7.44 -4.13 -2.08
N ALA A 27 -7.06 -3.08 -1.34
CA ALA A 27 -6.49 -3.19 -0.01
C ALA A 27 -7.46 -3.88 0.98
N LEU A 28 -8.74 -3.46 1.02
CA LEU A 28 -9.74 -4.08 1.89
C LEU A 28 -9.98 -5.55 1.55
N LYS A 29 -10.02 -5.89 0.26
CA LYS A 29 -10.15 -7.28 -0.20
C LYS A 29 -8.96 -8.13 0.27
N MET A 30 -7.75 -7.62 0.09
CA MET A 30 -6.54 -8.35 0.46
C MET A 30 -6.35 -8.45 1.97
N ASN A 31 -6.66 -7.39 2.73
CA ASN A 31 -6.62 -7.42 4.19
C ASN A 31 -7.58 -8.46 4.78
N LYS A 32 -8.75 -8.64 4.16
CA LYS A 32 -9.66 -9.73 4.54
C LYS A 32 -9.06 -11.11 4.24
N SER A 33 -8.53 -11.30 3.03
CA SER A 33 -7.88 -12.57 2.62
C SER A 33 -6.75 -12.96 3.57
N LEU A 34 -5.86 -12.01 3.90
CA LEU A 34 -4.74 -12.20 4.83
C LEU A 34 -5.18 -12.57 6.24
N GLY A 35 -6.33 -12.07 6.70
CA GLY A 35 -6.88 -12.43 8.01
C GLY A 35 -7.57 -13.80 8.04
N GLU A 36 -8.02 -14.30 6.89
CA GLU A 36 -8.64 -15.63 6.74
C GLU A 36 -7.60 -16.74 6.56
N LYS A 37 -6.44 -16.42 5.96
CA LYS A 37 -5.33 -17.36 5.80
C LYS A 37 -4.52 -17.50 7.09
N ALA A 38 -4.23 -18.74 7.49
CA ALA A 38 -3.42 -19.04 8.67
C ALA A 38 -1.90 -19.01 8.37
N GLU A 39 -1.52 -19.18 7.11
CA GLU A 39 -0.14 -19.30 6.66
C GLU A 39 0.13 -18.39 5.47
N LEU A 40 1.39 -17.95 5.34
CA LEU A 40 1.88 -17.26 4.16
C LEU A 40 2.16 -18.29 3.06
N ASP A 41 1.41 -18.23 1.97
CA ASP A 41 1.67 -19.01 0.76
C ASP A 41 2.22 -18.12 -0.38
N ASP A 42 2.66 -18.77 -1.45
CA ASP A 42 3.16 -18.15 -2.67
C ASP A 42 2.11 -17.24 -3.32
N GLU A 43 0.87 -17.71 -3.44
CA GLU A 43 -0.23 -16.92 -4.01
C GLU A 43 -0.48 -15.60 -3.23
N THR A 44 -0.40 -15.64 -1.91
CA THR A 44 -0.57 -14.45 -1.06
C THR A 44 0.55 -13.46 -1.26
N LEU A 45 1.78 -13.96 -1.38
CA LEU A 45 2.93 -13.10 -1.61
C LEU A 45 2.85 -12.46 -3.00
N ASP A 46 2.47 -13.22 -4.02
CA ASP A 46 2.26 -12.73 -5.39
C ASP A 46 1.17 -11.64 -5.43
N ASP A 47 0.03 -11.88 -4.78
CA ASP A 47 -1.05 -10.90 -4.68
C ASP A 47 -0.60 -9.59 -4.01
N LEU A 48 0.19 -9.71 -2.93
CA LEU A 48 0.77 -8.56 -2.24
C LEU A 48 1.73 -7.76 -3.13
N VAL A 49 2.61 -8.46 -3.84
CA VAL A 49 3.57 -7.84 -4.77
C VAL A 49 2.82 -7.13 -5.90
N HIS A 50 1.84 -7.79 -6.52
CA HIS A 50 1.01 -7.20 -7.57
C HIS A 50 0.26 -5.96 -7.08
N PHE A 51 -0.30 -6.01 -5.87
CA PHE A 51 -0.93 -4.86 -5.26
C PHE A 51 0.05 -3.69 -5.07
N VAL A 52 1.25 -3.95 -4.55
CA VAL A 52 2.27 -2.92 -4.34
C VAL A 52 2.66 -2.28 -5.68
N CYS A 53 2.94 -3.06 -6.72
CA CYS A 53 3.17 -2.53 -8.07
C CYS A 53 2.01 -1.61 -8.53
N GLY A 54 0.77 -2.04 -8.30
CA GLY A 54 -0.43 -1.27 -8.60
C GLY A 54 -0.52 0.08 -7.86
N VAL A 55 -0.19 0.10 -6.56
CA VAL A 55 -0.15 1.32 -5.74
C VAL A 55 0.84 2.33 -6.30
N PHE A 56 2.00 1.85 -6.75
CA PHE A 56 3.06 2.67 -7.32
C PHE A 56 2.90 2.94 -8.83
N ASN A 57 1.71 2.72 -9.40
CA ASN A 57 1.40 2.94 -10.82
C ASN A 57 2.31 2.14 -11.77
N ASN A 58 2.74 0.94 -11.36
CA ASN A 58 3.61 0.05 -12.12
C ASN A 58 4.94 0.71 -12.56
N GLN A 59 5.53 1.54 -11.69
CA GLN A 59 6.88 2.09 -11.89
C GLN A 59 7.99 1.01 -11.84
N PHE A 60 7.65 -0.16 -11.31
CA PHE A 60 8.47 -1.36 -11.21
C PHE A 60 7.56 -2.59 -11.38
N THR A 61 8.17 -3.74 -11.63
CA THR A 61 7.51 -5.02 -11.87
C THR A 61 7.51 -5.91 -10.62
N PRO A 62 6.71 -7.00 -10.58
CA PRO A 62 6.80 -7.98 -9.51
C PRO A 62 8.21 -8.54 -9.31
N ASP A 63 8.92 -8.84 -10.40
CA ASP A 63 10.29 -9.35 -10.36
C ASP A 63 11.24 -8.33 -9.71
N ASP A 64 11.10 -7.04 -10.04
CA ASP A 64 11.86 -5.97 -9.38
C ASP A 64 11.60 -5.91 -7.85
N VAL A 65 10.40 -6.29 -7.40
CA VAL A 65 10.09 -6.33 -5.97
C VAL A 65 10.74 -7.53 -5.31
N PHE A 66 10.68 -8.72 -5.94
CA PHE A 66 11.30 -9.94 -5.43
C PHE A 66 12.83 -9.83 -5.39
N ASP A 67 13.44 -9.28 -6.42
CA ASP A 67 14.90 -9.10 -6.50
C ASP A 67 15.37 -7.89 -5.67
N GLY A 68 14.53 -6.86 -5.55
CA GLY A 68 14.90 -5.58 -4.94
C GLY A 68 14.62 -5.45 -3.45
N LEU A 69 13.95 -6.42 -2.81
CA LEU A 69 13.69 -6.43 -1.37
C LEU A 69 14.46 -7.54 -0.64
N PRO A 70 15.00 -7.25 0.55
CA PRO A 70 15.71 -8.25 1.32
C PRO A 70 14.71 -9.24 1.97
N ILE A 71 15.10 -10.51 2.03
CA ILE A 71 14.24 -11.61 2.49
C ILE A 71 13.75 -11.46 3.94
N ASP A 72 14.56 -10.83 4.79
CA ASP A 72 14.28 -10.60 6.21
C ASP A 72 13.15 -9.59 6.47
N GLY A 73 12.75 -8.82 5.45
CA GLY A 73 11.76 -7.75 5.59
C GLY A 73 10.76 -7.61 4.45
N ILE A 74 10.82 -8.47 3.42
CA ILE A 74 9.95 -8.36 2.24
C ILE A 74 8.47 -8.32 2.64
N PHE A 75 7.99 -9.31 3.39
CA PHE A 75 6.58 -9.39 3.77
C PHE A 75 6.13 -8.18 4.60
N ILE A 76 6.93 -7.77 5.59
CA ILE A 76 6.63 -6.62 6.44
C ILE A 76 6.53 -5.33 5.61
N LYS A 77 7.42 -5.15 4.62
CA LYS A 77 7.39 -3.99 3.73
C LYS A 77 6.13 -3.99 2.85
N LEU A 78 5.77 -5.13 2.26
CA LEU A 78 4.58 -5.24 1.41
C LEU A 78 3.29 -5.02 2.21
N GLN A 79 3.17 -5.65 3.38
CA GLN A 79 2.05 -5.46 4.29
C GLN A 79 1.99 -4.01 4.80
N GLY A 80 3.12 -3.36 5.03
CA GLY A 80 3.18 -1.94 5.41
C GLY A 80 2.53 -1.04 4.37
N VAL A 81 2.80 -1.27 3.08
CA VAL A 81 2.14 -0.52 1.99
C VAL A 81 0.62 -0.74 2.01
N LEU A 82 0.17 -1.98 2.23
CA LEU A 82 -1.25 -2.31 2.38
C LEU A 82 -1.90 -1.54 3.55
N THR A 83 -1.30 -1.61 4.73
CA THR A 83 -1.79 -0.92 5.93
C THR A 83 -1.81 0.59 5.75
N ASP A 84 -0.79 1.17 5.12
CA ASP A 84 -0.73 2.61 4.86
C ASP A 84 -1.85 3.09 3.92
N VAL A 85 -2.21 2.30 2.90
CA VAL A 85 -3.34 2.61 2.01
C VAL A 85 -4.65 2.69 2.80
N ILE A 86 -4.88 1.72 3.69
CA ILE A 86 -6.08 1.68 4.54
C ILE A 86 -6.07 2.88 5.50
N ASN A 87 -4.96 3.10 6.21
CA ASN A 87 -4.83 4.19 7.17
C ASN A 87 -5.04 5.56 6.51
N LYS A 88 -4.47 5.79 5.32
CA LYS A 88 -4.67 7.03 4.57
C LYS A 88 -6.14 7.28 4.23
N ALA A 89 -6.89 6.24 3.90
CA ALA A 89 -8.33 6.36 3.67
C ALA A 89 -9.10 6.67 4.95
N LEU A 90 -8.77 5.99 6.07
CA LEU A 90 -9.40 6.23 7.37
C LEU A 90 -9.11 7.64 7.91
N SER A 91 -7.90 8.17 7.72
CA SER A 91 -7.56 9.54 8.07
C SER A 91 -8.41 10.57 7.31
N GLY A 92 -8.77 10.26 6.06
CA GLY A 92 -9.71 11.08 5.29
C GLY A 92 -11.11 11.13 5.92
N LEU A 93 -11.60 9.99 6.43
CA LEU A 93 -12.91 9.92 7.11
C LEU A 93 -12.93 10.70 8.43
N GLN A 94 -11.82 10.72 9.17
CA GLN A 94 -11.71 11.48 10.42
C GLN A 94 -11.62 12.99 10.18
N GLY A 95 -11.05 13.40 9.03
CA GLY A 95 -10.94 14.79 8.62
C GLY A 95 -12.26 15.50 8.30
N GLU A 96 -13.34 14.76 8.00
CA GLU A 96 -14.67 15.33 7.70
C GLU A 96 -15.54 15.59 8.94
N SER A 97 -15.07 15.23 10.16
CA SER A 97 -15.82 15.43 11.40
C SER A 97 -15.58 16.77 12.11
N ASN A 98 -14.62 17.57 11.64
CA ASN A 98 -14.32 18.89 12.20
C ASN A 98 -14.37 19.97 11.11
N GLY A 99 -15.57 20.48 10.80
CA GLY A 99 -15.67 21.80 10.18
C GLY A 99 -16.83 22.03 9.23
N GLU A 100 -18.08 22.01 9.74
CA GLU A 100 -19.12 22.88 9.18
C GLU A 100 -20.25 23.18 10.18
N SER A 101 -19.89 23.78 11.32
CA SER A 101 -20.83 24.64 12.04
C SER A 101 -20.63 26.06 11.57
N ASN A 102 -21.35 26.44 10.51
CA ASN A 102 -21.52 27.83 10.12
C ASN A 102 -22.79 28.38 10.80
N PRO A 103 -22.72 29.07 11.96
CA PRO A 103 -23.79 29.96 12.33
C PRO A 103 -23.61 31.26 11.52
N LYS A 104 -24.56 31.47 10.60
CA LYS A 104 -24.94 32.80 10.13
C LYS A 104 -25.15 33.73 11.33
N ASN A 105 -24.62 34.94 11.25
CA ASN A 105 -25.19 36.22 11.66
C ASN A 105 -24.04 37.22 11.88
N VAL A 106 -24.14 38.53 11.66
CA VAL A 106 -25.11 39.49 11.10
C VAL A 106 -24.25 40.76 10.90
#